data_AF-A0A948QL78-F1
#
_entry.id   AF-A0A948QL78-F1
#
_cell.length_a   1.000
_cell.length_b   1.000
_cell.length_c   1.000
_cell.angle_alpha   90.00
_cell.angle_beta   90.00
_cell.angle_gamma   90.00
#
_symmetry.space_group_name_H-M   'P 1'
#
loop_
_entity.id
_entity.type
_entity.pdbx_description
1 polymer ?
#
loop_
_entity_poly.entity_id
_entity_poly.type
_entity_poly.pdbx_seq_one_letter_code
_entity_poly.pdbx_strand_id
1 'polypeptide(L)' 'MYYSRKWSNYWYWRTKEQKEIDFIEESDGRITAFEFKWSARTKVKPPKQFLENYPNATFEVITPDNYEDFLL' A
#
# COMPACT_ATOMS: atom_id res chain seq x y z
N MET A 1 -21.16 -20.16 -4.34
CA MET A 1 -19.86 -19.45 -4.27
C MET A 1 -20.15 -17.99 -3.96
N TYR A 2 -20.07 -17.60 -2.68
CA TYR A 2 -20.30 -16.21 -2.29
C TYR A 2 -19.03 -15.42 -2.56
N TYR A 3 -19.01 -14.64 -3.64
CA TYR A 3 -18.05 -13.56 -3.78
C TYR A 3 -18.41 -12.53 -2.71
N SER A 4 -17.72 -12.56 -1.57
CA SER A 4 -17.72 -11.45 -0.63
C SER A 4 -17.08 -10.26 -1.34
N ARG A 5 -17.90 -9.44 -2.00
CA ARG A 5 -17.49 -8.12 -2.49
C ARG A 5 -17.06 -7.32 -1.26
N LYS A 6 -15.77 -7.41 -0.88
CA LYS A 6 -15.15 -6.36 -0.10
C LYS A 6 -15.22 -5.11 -0.98
N TRP A 7 -16.00 -4.13 -0.53
CA TRP A 7 -15.97 -2.81 -1.13
C TRP A 7 -14.70 -2.14 -0.66
N SER A 8 -13.71 -2.18 -1.54
CA SER A 8 -12.42 -1.56 -1.35
C SER A 8 -12.25 -0.51 -2.43
N ASN A 9 -11.86 0.70 -2.04
CA ASN A 9 -11.47 1.76 -2.95
C ASN A 9 -9.98 1.63 -3.24
N TYR A 10 -9.58 1.90 -4.49
CA TYR A 10 -8.20 1.79 -4.92
C TYR A 10 -7.71 3.14 -5.42
N TRP A 11 -6.51 3.52 -4.98
CA TRP A 11 -5.92 4.83 -5.27
C TRP A 11 -4.44 4.72 -5.66
N TYR A 12 -3.98 5.74 -6.39
CA TYR A 12 -2.56 6.01 -6.62
C TYR A 12 -2.20 7.32 -5.95
N TRP A 13 -1.04 7.38 -5.29
CA TRP A 13 -0.61 8.59 -4.59
C TRP A 13 0.70 9.11 -5.17
N ARG A 14 0.72 10.40 -5.50
CA ARG A 14 1.90 11.11 -5.96
C ARG A 14 1.90 12.56 -5.51
N THR A 15 3.09 13.13 -5.37
CA THR A 15 3.29 14.53 -4.94
C THR A 15 3.93 15.36 -6.05
N LYS A 16 3.90 16.69 -5.88
CA LYS A 16 4.62 17.62 -6.77
C LYS A 16 6.14 17.44 -6.68
N GLU A 17 6.64 16.91 -5.56
CA GLU A 17 8.05 16.57 -5.35
C GLU A 17 8.42 15.18 -5.91
N GLN A 18 7.55 14.55 -6.71
CA GLN A 18 7.78 13.24 -7.33
C GLN A 18 7.97 12.08 -6.32
N LYS A 19 7.44 12.22 -5.10
CA LYS A 19 7.25 11.07 -4.20
C LYS A 19 6.00 10.32 -4.60
N GLU A 20 6.06 8.99 -4.59
CA GLU A 20 5.00 8.11 -5.09
C GLU A 20 4.78 6.95 -4.12
N ILE A 21 3.60 6.34 -4.20
CA ILE A 21 3.24 5.06 -3.58
C ILE A 21 2.50 4.28 -4.66
N ASP A 22 2.97 3.07 -4.96
CA ASP A 22 2.51 2.28 -6.10
C ASP A 22 1.01 1.96 -6.03
N PHE A 23 0.49 1.63 -4.85
CA PHE A 23 -0.88 1.21 -4.67
C PHE A 23 -1.40 1.55 -3.28
N ILE A 24 -2.65 2.01 -3.20
CA ILE A 24 -3.33 2.23 -1.94
C ILE A 24 -4.69 1.55 -2.01
N GLU A 25 -5.00 0.78 -0.99
CA GLU A 25 -6.32 0.24 -0.74
C GLU A 25 -6.96 0.96 0.44
N GLU A 26 -8.22 1.35 0.29
CA GLU A 26 -9.06 1.78 1.40
C GLU A 26 -10.22 0.80 1.56
N SER A 27 -10.29 0.17 2.73
CA SER A 27 -11.29 -0.82 3.09
C SER A 27 -11.77 -0.57 4.52
N ASP A 28 -13.08 -0.50 4.75
CA ASP A 28 -13.65 -0.31 6.09
C ASP A 28 -13.11 0.93 6.85
N GLY A 29 -12.82 2.01 6.10
CA GLY A 29 -12.24 3.25 6.65
C GLY A 29 -10.75 3.14 7.04
N ARG A 30 -10.10 2.03 6.73
CA ARG A 30 -8.64 1.83 6.89
C ARG A 30 -7.94 2.01 5.57
N ILE A 31 -6.83 2.72 5.59
CA ILE A 31 -5.97 2.95 4.43
C ILE A 31 -4.73 2.08 4.59
N THR A 32 -4.47 1.25 3.59
CA THR A 32 -3.24 0.46 3.49
C THR A 32 -2.51 0.88 2.22
N ALA A 33 -1.28 1.34 2.38
CA ALA A 33 -0.39 1.67 1.28
C ALA A 33 0.58 0.51 1.02
N PHE A 34 0.76 0.17 -0.25
CA PHE A 34 1.62 -0.90 -0.71
C PHE A 34 2.67 -0.36 -1.68
N GLU A 35 3.90 -0.83 -1.51
CA GLU A 35 5.01 -0.54 -2.40
C GLU A 35 5.61 -1.86 -2.89
N PHE A 36 5.76 -2.01 -4.20
CA PHE A 36 6.27 -3.25 -4.79
C PHE A 36 7.77 -3.14 -5.09
N LYS A 37 8.54 -4.14 -4.67
CA LYS A 37 9.99 -4.21 -4.90
C LYS A 37 10.41 -5.62 -5.27
N TRP A 38 11.17 -5.76 -6.35
CA TRP A 38 11.72 -7.05 -6.80
C TRP A 38 12.77 -7.65 -5.87
N SER A 39 13.50 -6.82 -5.12
CA SER A 39 14.52 -7.29 -4.19
C SER A 39 13.99 -7.25 -2.76
N ALA A 40 13.92 -8.42 -2.11
CA ALA A 40 13.57 -8.55 -0.70
C ALA A 40 14.54 -7.81 0.25
N ARG A 41 15.74 -7.46 -0.22
CA ARG A 41 16.71 -6.67 0.56
C ARG A 41 16.42 -5.16 0.52
N THR A 42 15.54 -4.71 -0.37
CA THR A 42 15.25 -3.29 -0.52
C THR A 42 14.36 -2.82 0.61
N LYS A 43 14.93 -2.05 1.53
CA LYS A 43 14.18 -1.40 2.60
C LYS A 43 13.66 -0.06 2.11
N VAL A 44 12.35 0.04 1.94
CA VAL A 44 11.67 1.30 1.63
C VAL A 44 10.97 1.80 2.87
N LYS A 45 11.03 3.11 3.09
CA LYS A 45 10.25 3.77 4.13
C LYS A 45 9.10 4.53 3.46
N PRO A 46 7.92 4.59 4.09
CA PRO A 46 6.84 5.43 3.60
C PRO A 46 7.28 6.89 3.51
N PRO A 47 6.80 7.65 2.50
CA PRO A 47 6.98 9.08 2.45
C PRO A 47 6.46 9.74 3.75
N LYS A 48 7.27 10.58 4.41
CA LYS A 48 6.85 11.24 5.67
C LYS A 48 5.53 12.00 5.51
N GLN A 49 5.38 12.69 4.39
CA GLN A 49 4.17 13.43 4.04
C GLN A 49 2.93 12.53 3.94
N PHE A 50 3.09 11.27 3.54
CA PHE A 50 1.98 10.33 3.53
C PHE A 50 1.51 10.01 4.95
N LEU A 51 2.46 9.69 5.84
CA LEU A 51 2.14 9.44 7.26
C LEU A 51 1.55 10.67 7.96
N GLU A 52 1.97 11.88 7.60
CA GLU A 52 1.43 13.12 8.17
C GLU A 52 -0.02 13.37 7.73
N ASN A 53 -0.39 13.05 6.47
CA ASN A 53 -1.75 13.22 5.97
C ASN A 53 -2.69 12.06 6.35
N TYR A 54 -2.13 10.86 6.52
CA TYR A 54 -2.86 9.64 6.85
C TYR A 54 -2.21 8.95 8.06
N PRO A 55 -2.35 9.51 9.27
CA PRO A 55 -1.64 9.02 10.46
C PRO A 55 -2.05 7.62 10.90
N ASN A 56 -3.24 7.16 10.49
CA ASN A 56 -3.75 5.82 10.80
C ASN A 56 -3.52 4.83 9.65
N ALA A 57 -2.84 5.23 8.57
CA ALA A 57 -2.56 4.34 7.46
C ALA A 57 -1.42 3.38 7.79
N THR A 58 -1.53 2.17 7.27
CA THR A 58 -0.44 1.19 7.27
C THR A 58 0.37 1.31 5.98
N PHE A 59 1.63 0.87 6.02
CA PHE A 59 2.51 0.84 4.86
C PHE A 59 3.25 -0.49 4.81
N GLU A 60 3.11 -1.19 3.69
CA GLU A 60 3.63 -2.53 3.49
C GLU A 60 4.48 -2.59 2.22
N VAL A 61 5.61 -3.30 2.29
CA VAL A 61 6.49 -3.51 1.13
C VAL A 61 6.29 -4.94 0.67
N ILE A 62 5.79 -5.09 -0.56
CA ILE A 62 5.56 -6.39 -1.18
C ILE A 62 6.74 -6.73 -2.09
N THR A 63 7.23 -7.95 -1.93
CA THR A 63 8.42 -8.49 -2.58
C THR A 63 8.15 -9.93 -3.00
N PRO A 64 9.00 -10.52 -3.86
CA PRO A 64 8.84 -11.92 -4.23
C PRO A 64 8.88 -12.91 -3.06
N ASP A 65 9.31 -12.50 -1.88
CA ASP A 65 9.36 -13.34 -0.67
C ASP A 65 8.00 -13.37 0.08
N ASN A 66 7.19 -12.32 -0.03
CA ASN A 66 5.93 -12.16 0.72
C ASN A 66 4.71 -11.84 -0.16
N TYR A 67 4.83 -11.87 -1.49
CA TYR A 67 3.70 -11.58 -2.39
C TYR A 67 2.55 -12.59 -2.28
N GLU A 68 2.83 -13.83 -1.86
CA GLU A 68 1.78 -14.84 -1.65
C GLU A 68 0.83 -14.42 -0.53
N ASP A 69 1.35 -13.86 0.56
CA ASP A 69 0.56 -13.34 1.69
C ASP A 69 -0.34 -12.17 1.26
N PHE A 70 0.13 -11.36 0.30
CA PHE A 70 -0.66 -10.28 -0.28
C PHE A 70 -1.84 -10.78 -1.15
N LEU A 71 -1.74 -11.96 -1.76
CA LEU A 71 -2.75 -12.51 -2.66
C LEU A 71 -3.83 -13.37 -1.96
N LEU A 72 -3.57 -13.79 -0.72
CA LEU A 72 -4.41 -14.70 0.07
C LEU A 72 -5.46 -13.95 0.92
#